data_AF-A0A484QX30-F1
#
_entry.id   AF-A0A484QX30-F1
#
_cell.length_a   1.000
_cell.length_b   1.000
_cell.length_c   1.000
_cell.angle_alpha   90.00
_cell.angle_beta   90.00
_cell.angle_gamma   90.00
#
_symmetry.space_group_name_H-M   'P 1'
#
loop_
_entity.id
_entity.type
_entity.pdbx_description
1 polymer ?
#
loop_
_entity_poly.entity_id
_entity_poly.type
_entity_poly.pdbx_seq_one_letter_code
_entity_poly.pdbx_strand_id
1 'polypeptide(L)' 'MAVCSTLYDDICRGCGRTAMEVANWVFMNEEEKHEVWVRIRAQGYPRRNNP' A
#
# COMPACT_ATOMS: atom_id res chain seq x y z
N MET A 1 9.60 -1.73 12.94
CA MET A 1 8.87 -2.50 11.90
C MET A 1 7.43 -2.01 11.87
N ALA A 2 6.91 -1.59 10.72
CA ALA A 2 5.47 -1.31 10.61
C ALA A 2 4.74 -2.65 10.43
N VAL A 3 3.77 -2.95 11.29
CA VAL A 3 2.91 -4.12 11.13
C VAL A 3 1.94 -3.83 9.99
N CYS A 4 1.81 -4.79 9.07
CA CYS A 4 0.85 -4.70 7.98
C CYS A 4 -0.58 -4.81 8.56
N SER A 5 -1.43 -3.83 8.29
CA SER A 5 -2.80 -3.78 8.81
C SER A 5 -3.88 -3.97 7.73
N THR A 6 -3.50 -4.41 6.52
CA THR A 6 -4.41 -4.54 5.36
C THR A 6 -5.60 -5.50 5.57
N LEU A 7 -5.55 -6.36 6.58
CA LEU A 7 -6.65 -7.26 6.95
C LEU A 7 -7.62 -6.65 7.97
N TYR A 8 -7.28 -5.50 8.54
CA TYR A 8 -8.03 -4.84 9.62
C TYR A 8 -8.46 -3.42 9.27
N ASP A 9 -7.72 -2.75 8.38
CA ASP A 9 -8.00 -1.39 7.90
C ASP A 9 -8.20 -1.41 6.38
N ASP A 10 -9.07 -0.53 5.87
CA ASP A 10 -9.30 -0.36 4.42
C ASP A 10 -8.02 0.05 3.67
N ILE A 11 -7.18 0.85 4.34
CA ILE A 11 -5.85 1.26 3.87
C ILE A 11 -4.84 0.88 4.93
N CYS A 12 -3.84 0.07 4.54
CA CYS A 12 -2.78 -0.36 5.44
C CYS A 12 -1.99 0.84 5.99
N ARG A 13 -1.96 0.99 7.32
CA ARG A 13 -1.22 2.06 8.00
C ARG A 13 0.29 1.97 7.83
N GLY A 14 0.80 0.80 7.45
CA GLY A 14 2.23 0.60 7.13
C GLY A 14 2.59 0.98 5.70
N CYS A 15 1.97 0.30 4.72
CA CYS A 15 2.36 0.41 3.31
C CYS A 15 1.43 1.28 2.43
N GLY A 16 0.28 1.72 2.94
CA GLY A 16 -0.67 2.59 2.21
C GLY A 16 -1.53 1.87 1.16
N ARG A 17 -1.42 0.54 1.05
CA ARG A 17 -2.22 -0.24 0.10
C ARG A 17 -3.55 -0.71 0.67
N THR A 18 -4.53 -0.88 -0.20
CA THR A 18 -5.79 -1.57 0.10
C THR A 18 -5.63 -3.09 0.02
N ALA A 19 -6.59 -3.83 0.58
CA ALA A 19 -6.64 -5.29 0.45
C ALA A 19 -6.70 -5.73 -1.02
N MET A 20 -7.48 -5.01 -1.84
CA MET A 20 -7.62 -5.31 -3.26
C MET A 20 -6.32 -5.10 -4.04
N GLU A 21 -5.57 -4.03 -3.75
CA GLU A 21 -4.27 -3.80 -4.40
C GLU A 21 -3.24 -4.86 -4.04
N VAL A 22 -3.27 -5.35 -2.79
CA VAL A 22 -2.37 -6.43 -2.35
C VAL A 22 -2.78 -7.76 -3.00
N ALA A 23 -4.08 -8.10 -2.99
CA ALA A 23 -4.58 -9.36 -3.53
C ALA A 23 -4.39 -9.47 -5.05
N ASN A 24 -4.58 -8.36 -5.78
CA ASN A 24 -4.56 -8.37 -7.24
C ASN A 24 -3.22 -7.93 -7.85
N TRP A 25 -2.19 -7.67 -7.04
CA TRP A 25 -0.92 -7.12 -7.50
C TRP A 25 -0.28 -7.88 -8.68
N VAL A 26 -0.41 -9.20 -8.70
CA VAL A 26 0.15 -10.06 -9.76
C VAL A 26 -0.63 -9.96 -11.09
N PHE A 27 -1.90 -9.56 -11.04
CA PHE A 27 -2.76 -9.40 -12.20
C PHE A 27 -2.76 -7.97 -12.76
N MET A 28 -2.27 -7.00 -11.98
CA MET A 28 -2.15 -5.61 -12.41
C MET A 28 -1.11 -5.45 -13.53
N ASN A 29 -1.45 -4.62 -14.51
CA ASN A 29 -0.52 -4.16 -15.54
C ASN A 29 0.47 -3.10 -14.97
N GLU A 30 1.44 -2.65 -15.77
CA GLU A 30 2.45 -1.71 -15.29
C GLU A 30 1.88 -0.33 -14.96
N GLU A 31 0.84 0.11 -15.69
CA GLU A 31 0.19 1.41 -15.52
C GLU A 31 -0.57 1.45 -14.18
N GLU A 32 -1.36 0.42 -13.88
CA GLU A 32 -2.07 0.24 -12.61
C GLU A 32 -1.08 0.21 -11.43
N LYS A 33 0.03 -0.53 -11.59
CA LYS A 33 1.09 -0.58 -10.57
C LYS A 33 1.71 0.81 -10.36
N HIS A 34 1.90 1.57 -11.42
CA HIS A 34 2.44 2.92 -11.37
C HIS A 34 1.47 3.88 -10.68
N GLU A 35 0.18 3.82 -10.97
CA GLU A 35 -0.85 4.62 -10.28
C GLU A 35 -0.86 4.36 -8.77
N VAL A 36 -0.84 3.08 -8.37
CA VAL A 36 -0.72 2.69 -6.95
C VAL A 36 0.55 3.29 -6.35
N TRP A 37 1.68 3.23 -7.06
CA TRP A 37 2.96 3.77 -6.59
C TRP A 37 2.95 5.29 -6.41
N VAL A 38 2.39 6.03 -7.37
CA VAL A 38 2.24 7.48 -7.31
C VAL A 38 1.35 7.86 -6.12
N ARG A 39 0.21 7.19 -5.95
CA ARG A 39 -0.72 7.42 -4.84
C ARG A 39 -0.07 7.22 -3.48
N ILE A 40 0.56 6.07 -3.23
CA ILE A 40 1.14 5.78 -1.91
C ILE A 40 2.31 6.72 -1.57
N ARG A 41 3.11 7.12 -2.57
CA ARG A 41 4.19 8.10 -2.35
C ARG A 41 3.65 9.49 -2.06
N ALA A 42 2.62 9.94 -2.77
CA ALA A 42 1.97 11.23 -2.51
C ALA A 42 1.37 11.30 -1.08
N GLN A 43 0.93 10.17 -0.52
CA GLN A 43 0.40 10.07 0.84
C GLN A 43 1.49 9.91 1.93
N GLY A 44 2.76 9.81 1.54
CA GLY A 44 3.91 9.69 2.45
C GLY A 44 4.13 8.27 3.01
N TYR A 45 3.71 7.23 2.29
CA TYR A 45 4.01 5.84 2.62
C TYR A 45 5.32 5.35 1.96
N PRO A 46 5.96 4.29 2.49
CA PRO A 46 5.61 3.59 3.73
C PRO A 46 6.00 4.41 4.97
N ARG A 47 5.11 4.46 5.97
CA ARG A 47 5.37 5.16 7.22
C ARG A 47 6.37 4.33 8.03
N ARG A 48 7.56 4.87 8.28
CA ARG A 48 8.52 4.25 9.20
C ARG A 48 8.08 4.58 10.62
N ASN A 49 7.57 3.58 11.34
CA ASN A 49 7.55 3.63 12.81
C ASN A 49 9.00 3.53 13.29
N ASN A 50 9.68 4.67 13.36
CA ASN A 50 10.88 4.81 14.16
C ASN A 50 10.42 5.00 15.62
N PRO A 51 11.01 4.30 16.60
CA PRO A 51 10.73 4.59 18.01
C PRO A 51 11.06 6.05 18.35
#